data_AF-A0A8T5TAA2-F1
#
_entry.id   AF-A0A8T5TAA2-F1
#
_cell.length_a   1.000
_cell.length_b   1.000
_cell.length_c   1.000
_cell.angle_alpha   90.00
_cell.angle_beta   90.00
_cell.angle_gamma   90.00
#
_symmetry.space_group_name_H-M   'P 1'
#
loop_
_entity.id
_entity.type
_entity.pdbx_description
1 polymer ?
#
loop_
_entity_poly.entity_id
_entity_poly.type
_entity_poly.pdbx_seq_one_letter_code
_entity_poly.pdbx_strand_id
1 'polypeptide(L)'
;MGFGKSFGFSLLTYIGLNFLFLIIAETISGDLNNIFTVISADPFIIILILFGPITNTPGIVFNGIIIEVMGPLRPDVLIEFVGYIVSPFIAAIVAGRVGEKKGASFGGFLLTTVLSALAVSALVFLSPSSLMAYTLPTNMTTIVFASIGGITNGVFYGAFALLFTKTEMY
;
A
#
# COMPACT_ATOMS: atom_id res chain seq x y z
N MET A 1 -18.41 8.12 15.09
CA MET A 1 -16.99 7.88 15.42
C MET A 1 -16.39 6.70 14.64
N GLY A 2 -17.17 5.66 14.27
CA GLY A 2 -16.66 4.52 13.50
C GLY A 2 -15.85 4.86 12.24
N PHE A 3 -16.25 5.86 11.43
CA PHE A 3 -15.52 6.23 10.20
C PHE A 3 -14.07 6.65 10.48
N GLY A 4 -13.85 7.61 11.38
CA GLY A 4 -12.51 8.11 11.68
C GLY A 4 -11.60 7.03 12.29
N LYS A 5 -12.17 6.14 13.11
CA LYS A 5 -11.44 4.98 13.65
C LYS A 5 -11.09 3.99 12.53
N SER A 6 -12.05 3.61 11.68
CA SER A 6 -11.84 2.75 10.52
C SER A 6 -10.71 3.26 9.61
N PHE A 7 -10.78 4.55 9.25
CA PHE A 7 -9.73 5.22 8.48
C PHE A 7 -8.39 5.20 9.22
N GLY A 8 -8.31 5.75 10.44
CA GLY A 8 -7.03 5.87 11.16
C GLY A 8 -6.35 4.53 11.41
N PHE A 9 -7.10 3.51 11.86
CA PHE A 9 -6.53 2.20 12.11
C PHE A 9 -6.15 1.45 10.83
N SER A 10 -6.95 1.58 9.76
CA SER A 10 -6.57 0.96 8.48
C SER A 10 -5.36 1.63 7.85
N LEU A 11 -5.24 2.96 7.94
CA LEU A 11 -4.06 3.70 7.49
C LEU A 11 -2.80 3.27 8.24
N LEU A 12 -2.84 3.26 9.58
CA LEU A 12 -1.72 2.82 10.41
C LEU A 12 -1.32 1.37 10.13
N THR A 13 -2.31 0.48 9.95
CA THR A 13 -2.07 -0.92 9.61
C THR A 13 -1.42 -1.06 8.24
N TYR A 14 -1.92 -0.32 7.25
CA TYR A 14 -1.40 -0.35 5.88
C TYR A 14 0.06 0.10 5.81
N ILE A 15 0.38 1.27 6.37
CA ILE A 15 1.75 1.80 6.35
C ILE A 15 2.70 0.95 7.18
N GLY A 16 2.24 0.44 8.33
CA GLY A 16 3.06 -0.38 9.22
C GLY A 16 3.42 -1.72 8.59
N LEU A 17 2.47 -2.36 7.91
CA LEU A 17 2.74 -3.61 7.20
C LEU A 17 3.59 -3.40 5.96
N ASN A 18 3.37 -2.35 5.17
CA ASN A 18 4.25 -2.02 4.04
C ASN A 18 5.70 -1.84 4.49
N PHE A 19 5.91 -1.07 5.56
CA PHE A 19 7.24 -0.89 6.14
C PHE A 19 7.84 -2.22 6.62
N LEU A 20 7.05 -3.05 7.32
CA LEU A 20 7.51 -4.36 7.79
C LEU A 20 7.96 -5.26 6.64
N PHE A 21 7.15 -5.39 5.59
CA PHE A 21 7.48 -6.24 4.44
C PHE A 21 8.72 -5.75 3.70
N LEU A 22 8.90 -4.42 3.58
CA LEU A 22 10.11 -3.86 3.01
C LEU A 22 11.35 -4.18 3.85
N ILE A 23 11.29 -4.01 5.17
CA ILE A 23 12.42 -4.34 6.06
C ILE A 23 12.78 -5.82 5.95
N ILE A 24 11.79 -6.71 5.84
CA ILE A 24 12.03 -8.14 5.62
C ILE A 24 12.71 -8.36 4.26
N ALA A 25 12.20 -7.76 3.18
CA ALA A 25 12.79 -7.86 1.84
C ALA A 25 14.26 -7.41 1.81
N GLU A 26 14.54 -6.23 2.35
CA GLU A 26 15.88 -5.64 2.41
C GLU A 26 16.84 -6.43 3.30
N THR A 27 16.32 -7.12 4.31
CA THR A 27 17.12 -8.04 5.14
C THR A 27 17.50 -9.29 4.36
N ILE A 28 16.60 -9.80 3.50
CA ILE A 28 16.84 -10.97 2.65
C ILE A 28 17.83 -10.63 1.52
N SER A 29 17.72 -9.45 0.91
CA SER A 29 18.66 -8.98 -0.13
C SER A 29 20.05 -8.64 0.43
N GLY A 30 20.13 -8.32 1.73
CA GLY A 30 21.37 -7.86 2.38
C GLY A 30 21.60 -6.35 2.27
N ASP A 31 20.60 -5.59 1.78
CA ASP A 31 20.69 -4.16 1.49
C ASP A 31 20.03 -3.27 2.55
N LEU A 32 19.77 -3.78 3.76
CA LEU A 32 19.17 -3.01 4.86
C LEU A 32 19.94 -1.71 5.21
N ASN A 33 21.26 -1.67 5.09
CA ASN A 33 22.00 -0.42 5.30
C ASN A 33 21.80 0.58 4.14
N ASN A 34 21.58 0.06 2.93
CA ASN A 34 21.34 0.86 1.75
C ASN A 34 20.03 1.63 1.88
N ILE A 35 18.95 1.01 2.37
CA ILE A 35 17.68 1.70 2.55
C ILE A 35 17.79 2.91 3.50
N PHE A 36 18.50 2.79 4.62
CA PHE A 36 18.68 3.91 5.55
C PHE A 36 19.62 4.99 5.00
N THR A 37 20.62 4.60 4.21
CA THR A 37 21.50 5.54 3.50
C THR A 37 20.69 6.35 2.48
N VAL A 38 19.84 5.67 1.72
CA VAL A 38 18.97 6.28 0.71
C VAL A 38 17.94 7.23 1.34
N ILE A 39 17.29 6.83 2.45
CA ILE A 39 16.37 7.71 3.21
C ILE A 39 17.11 8.94 3.77
N SER A 40 18.35 8.77 4.23
CA SER A 40 19.13 9.88 4.78
C SER A 40 19.52 10.89 3.69
N ALA A 41 19.75 10.43 2.47
CA ALA A 41 20.05 11.28 1.33
C ALA A 41 18.81 11.97 0.75
N ASP A 42 17.67 11.28 0.72
CA ASP A 42 16.39 11.81 0.24
C ASP A 42 15.23 11.36 1.14
N PRO A 43 14.84 12.18 2.13
CA PRO A 43 13.80 11.83 3.09
C PRO A 43 12.42 11.58 2.47
N PHE A 44 12.14 12.10 1.27
CA PHE A 44 10.84 11.89 0.60
C PHE A 44 10.63 10.43 0.16
N ILE A 45 11.70 9.64 0.09
CA ILE A 45 11.62 8.20 -0.20
C ILE A 45 10.78 7.46 0.84
N ILE A 46 10.66 7.96 2.07
CA ILE A 46 9.77 7.37 3.07
C ILE A 46 8.30 7.34 2.60
N ILE A 47 7.87 8.30 1.78
CA ILE A 47 6.52 8.32 1.23
C ILE A 47 6.33 7.16 0.23
N LEU A 48 7.35 6.86 -0.59
CA LEU A 48 7.31 5.74 -1.52
C LEU A 48 7.30 4.40 -0.77
N ILE A 49 8.10 4.29 0.28
CA ILE A 49 8.13 3.09 1.13
C ILE A 49 6.76 2.81 1.76
N LEU A 50 6.13 3.84 2.33
CA LEU A 50 4.89 3.66 3.10
C LEU A 50 3.65 3.57 2.20
N PHE A 51 3.61 4.33 1.11
CA PHE A 51 2.41 4.52 0.29
C PHE A 51 2.55 4.02 -1.15
N GLY A 52 3.77 3.93 -1.67
CA GLY A 52 4.09 3.50 -3.04
C GLY A 52 3.42 2.19 -3.49
N PRO A 53 3.27 1.16 -2.64
CA PRO A 53 2.57 -0.08 -2.99
C PRO A 53 1.16 0.12 -3.54
N ILE A 54 0.50 1.25 -3.23
CA ILE A 54 -0.86 1.54 -3.70
C ILE A 54 -0.96 1.68 -5.21
N THR A 55 0.14 2.00 -5.88
CA THR A 55 0.23 2.15 -7.33
C THR A 55 0.03 0.82 -8.05
N ASN A 56 0.28 -0.31 -7.38
CA ASN A 56 0.11 -1.64 -7.93
C ASN A 56 -1.32 -2.12 -7.73
N THR A 57 -2.02 -2.42 -8.83
CA THR A 57 -3.34 -3.05 -8.76
C THR A 57 -3.22 -4.53 -8.38
N PRO A 58 -4.24 -5.14 -7.74
CA PRO A 58 -4.17 -6.54 -7.34
C PRO A 58 -3.77 -7.49 -8.48
N GLY A 59 -4.26 -7.24 -9.70
CA GLY A 59 -3.91 -8.06 -10.87
C GLY A 59 -2.42 -8.00 -11.23
N ILE A 60 -1.79 -6.82 -11.13
CA ILE A 60 -0.34 -6.66 -11.34
C ILE A 60 0.44 -7.43 -10.27
N VAL A 61 0.01 -7.32 -9.01
CA VAL A 61 0.65 -7.99 -7.88
C VAL A 61 0.58 -9.52 -8.03
N PHE A 62 -0.60 -10.07 -8.34
CA PHE A 62 -0.74 -11.52 -8.59
C PHE A 62 0.10 -12.00 -9.77
N ASN A 63 0.16 -11.23 -10.86
CA ASN A 63 1.01 -11.56 -11.99
C ASN A 63 2.50 -11.54 -11.61
N GLY A 64 2.93 -10.57 -10.80
CA GLY A 64 4.29 -10.50 -10.26
C GLY A 64 4.66 -11.74 -9.46
N ILE A 65 3.78 -12.19 -8.56
CA ILE A 65 3.99 -13.45 -7.80
C ILE A 65 4.15 -14.65 -8.74
N ILE A 66 3.28 -14.77 -9.74
CA ILE A 66 3.36 -15.87 -10.72
C ILE A 66 4.72 -15.85 -11.44
N ILE A 67 5.17 -14.67 -11.90
CA ILE A 67 6.45 -14.51 -12.58
C ILE A 67 7.62 -14.92 -11.67
N GLU A 68 7.64 -14.49 -10.41
CA GLU A 68 8.72 -14.84 -9.47
C GLU A 68 8.74 -16.33 -9.10
N VAL A 69 7.57 -16.99 -9.06
CA VAL A 69 7.48 -18.44 -8.77
C VAL A 69 7.87 -19.29 -9.99
N MET A 70 7.56 -18.83 -11.21
CA MET A 70 7.88 -19.55 -12.44
C MET A 70 9.28 -19.25 -12.98
N GLY A 71 9.90 -18.15 -12.56
CA GLY A 71 11.23 -17.71 -12.97
C GLY A 71 12.34 -18.13 -12.00
N PRO A 72 13.54 -17.52 -12.13
CA PRO A 72 14.58 -17.61 -11.12
C PRO A 72 14.07 -17.00 -9.80
N LEU A 73 13.95 -17.83 -8.76
CA LEU A 73 13.40 -17.41 -7.48
C LEU A 73 14.24 -16.29 -6.85
N ARG A 74 13.63 -15.13 -6.65
CA ARG A 74 14.17 -14.00 -5.86
C ARG A 74 13.32 -13.82 -4.61
N PRO A 75 13.74 -14.38 -3.45
CA PRO A 75 12.90 -14.41 -2.25
C PRO A 75 12.57 -13.02 -1.69
N ASP A 76 13.47 -12.06 -1.88
CA ASP A 76 13.32 -10.64 -1.56
C ASP A 76 12.18 -9.99 -2.37
N VAL A 77 12.16 -10.16 -3.68
CA VAL A 77 11.11 -9.61 -4.54
C VAL A 77 9.77 -10.32 -4.28
N LEU A 78 9.80 -11.63 -4.06
CA LEU A 78 8.60 -12.40 -3.75
C LEU A 78 7.95 -11.91 -2.44
N ILE A 79 8.74 -11.64 -1.39
CA ILE A 79 8.20 -11.18 -0.12
C ILE A 79 7.60 -9.77 -0.20
N GLU A 80 8.14 -8.89 -1.06
CA GLU A 80 7.53 -7.60 -1.35
C GLU A 80 6.15 -7.76 -1.99
N PHE A 81 6.03 -8.58 -3.03
CA PHE A 81 4.74 -8.82 -3.68
C PHE A 81 3.72 -9.45 -2.74
N VAL A 82 4.15 -10.34 -1.85
CA VAL A 82 3.29 -10.86 -0.76
C VAL A 82 2.84 -9.70 0.14
N GLY A 83 3.74 -8.80 0.51
CA GLY A 83 3.40 -7.60 1.26
C GLY A 83 2.36 -6.71 0.57
N TYR A 84 2.46 -6.54 -0.75
CA TYR A 84 1.51 -5.75 -1.53
C TYR A 84 0.09 -6.35 -1.57
N ILE A 85 -0.09 -7.63 -1.21
CA ILE A 85 -1.40 -8.25 -0.99
C ILE A 85 -1.80 -8.17 0.48
N VAL A 86 -0.90 -8.60 1.37
CA VAL A 86 -1.21 -8.77 2.79
C VAL A 86 -1.50 -7.44 3.46
N SER A 87 -0.73 -6.40 3.17
CA SER A 87 -0.90 -5.06 3.75
C SER A 87 -2.30 -4.46 3.51
N PRO A 88 -2.78 -4.29 2.26
CA PRO A 88 -4.12 -3.76 2.02
C PRO A 88 -5.23 -4.70 2.49
N PHE A 89 -5.02 -6.02 2.43
CA PHE A 89 -6.00 -7.00 2.92
C PHE A 89 -6.22 -6.89 4.43
N ILE A 90 -5.16 -6.92 5.24
CA ILE A 90 -5.27 -6.79 6.70
C ILE A 90 -5.80 -5.40 7.07
N ALA A 91 -5.33 -4.34 6.41
CA ALA A 91 -5.84 -2.99 6.63
C ALA A 91 -7.35 -2.88 6.38
N ALA A 92 -7.88 -3.55 5.34
CA ALA A 92 -9.31 -3.61 5.07
C ALA A 92 -10.08 -4.41 6.15
N ILE A 93 -9.53 -5.52 6.63
CA ILE A 93 -10.13 -6.28 7.74
C ILE A 93 -10.23 -5.40 9.00
N VAL A 94 -9.15 -4.68 9.33
CA VAL A 94 -9.12 -3.76 10.47
C VAL A 94 -10.16 -2.64 10.31
N ALA A 95 -10.28 -2.05 9.12
CA ALA A 95 -11.32 -1.07 8.79
C ALA A 95 -12.72 -1.64 9.06
N GLY A 96 -13.01 -2.85 8.59
CA GLY A 96 -14.24 -3.60 8.84
C GLY A 96 -14.54 -3.77 10.32
N ARG A 97 -13.58 -4.28 11.08
CA ARG A 97 -13.77 -4.59 12.50
C ARG A 97 -14.03 -3.36 13.37
N VAL A 98 -13.52 -2.20 12.96
CA VAL A 98 -13.55 -0.96 13.74
C VAL A 98 -14.60 0.04 13.24
N GLY A 99 -15.08 -0.11 12.00
CA GLY A 99 -15.96 0.87 11.36
C GLY A 99 -17.38 0.95 11.89
N GLU A 100 -17.85 0.04 12.74
CA GLU A 100 -19.19 -0.02 13.36
C GLU A 100 -20.37 -0.17 12.37
N LYS A 101 -20.30 0.43 11.18
CA LYS A 101 -21.29 0.38 10.11
C LYS A 101 -20.60 0.09 8.77
N LYS A 102 -21.35 -0.47 7.82
CA LYS A 102 -20.82 -0.84 6.49
C LYS A 102 -20.20 0.34 5.76
N GLY A 103 -20.93 1.46 5.67
CA GLY A 103 -20.43 2.67 5.00
C GLY A 103 -19.19 3.27 5.67
N ALA A 104 -19.10 3.21 7.00
CA ALA A 104 -17.94 3.69 7.75
C ALA A 104 -16.72 2.76 7.62
N SER A 105 -16.95 1.45 7.51
CA SER A 105 -15.92 0.44 7.28
C SER A 105 -15.33 0.58 5.88
N PHE A 106 -16.18 0.50 4.85
CA PHE A 106 -15.76 0.65 3.45
C PHE A 106 -15.18 2.03 3.18
N GLY A 107 -15.88 3.09 3.58
CA GLY A 107 -15.44 4.46 3.34
C GLY A 107 -14.15 4.80 4.07
N GLY A 108 -13.93 4.26 5.27
CA GLY A 108 -12.69 4.45 6.01
C GLY A 108 -11.49 3.82 5.30
N PHE A 109 -11.63 2.58 4.81
CA PHE A 109 -10.57 1.95 4.02
C PHE A 109 -10.36 2.62 2.66
N LEU A 110 -11.45 3.01 1.98
CA LEU A 110 -11.37 3.74 0.71
C LEU A 110 -10.62 5.07 0.90
N LEU A 111 -10.82 5.77 2.01
CA LEU A 111 -10.08 6.98 2.32
C LEU A 111 -8.59 6.69 2.55
N THR A 112 -8.24 5.56 3.16
CA THR A 112 -6.85 5.10 3.28
C THR A 112 -6.18 4.92 1.92
N THR A 113 -6.86 4.27 0.96
CA THR A 113 -6.29 4.07 -0.37
C THR A 113 -6.21 5.36 -1.19
N VAL A 114 -7.21 6.24 -1.09
CA VAL A 114 -7.19 7.56 -1.73
C VAL A 114 -6.07 8.44 -1.15
N LEU A 115 -5.91 8.49 0.17
CA LEU A 115 -4.84 9.27 0.79
C LEU A 115 -3.46 8.74 0.39
N SER A 116 -3.30 7.42 0.31
CA SER A 116 -2.06 6.79 -0.15
C SER A 116 -1.74 7.19 -1.60
N ALA A 117 -2.75 7.16 -2.48
CA ALA A 117 -2.61 7.59 -3.87
C ALA A 117 -2.24 9.08 -3.98
N LEU A 118 -2.85 9.93 -3.15
CA LEU A 118 -2.52 11.36 -3.08
C LEU A 118 -1.10 11.60 -2.57
N ALA A 119 -0.66 10.85 -1.56
CA ALA A 119 0.70 10.96 -1.03
C ALA A 119 1.76 10.65 -2.10
N VAL A 120 1.56 9.57 -2.87
CA VAL A 120 2.44 9.24 -4.01
C VAL A 120 2.34 10.29 -5.12
N SER A 121 1.12 10.76 -5.44
CA SER A 121 0.91 11.78 -6.46
C SER A 121 1.58 13.11 -6.13
N ALA A 122 1.62 13.49 -4.85
CA ALA A 122 2.28 14.71 -4.38
C ALA A 122 3.79 14.70 -4.67
N LEU A 123 4.44 13.53 -4.71
CA LEU A 123 5.86 13.41 -5.02
C LEU A 123 6.22 13.90 -6.42
N VAL A 124 5.27 13.84 -7.38
CA VAL A 124 5.46 14.39 -8.73
C VAL A 124 5.81 15.88 -8.68
N PHE A 125 5.32 16.60 -7.68
CA PHE A 125 5.57 18.03 -7.50
C PHE A 125 6.66 18.32 -6.47
N LEU A 126 6.81 17.47 -5.46
CA LEU A 126 7.72 17.71 -4.33
C LEU A 126 9.14 17.20 -4.59
N SER A 127 9.28 15.99 -5.16
CA SER A 127 10.58 15.37 -5.38
C SER A 127 10.55 14.36 -6.54
N PRO A 128 10.64 14.85 -7.80
CA PRO A 128 10.74 13.98 -8.97
C PRO A 128 11.95 13.02 -8.91
N SER A 129 13.03 13.41 -8.23
CA SER A 129 14.21 12.55 -8.03
C SER A 129 13.89 11.28 -7.23
N SER A 130 13.05 11.38 -6.20
CA SER A 130 12.65 10.20 -5.41
C SER A 130 11.89 9.19 -6.26
N LEU A 131 11.03 9.66 -7.17
CA LEU A 131 10.26 8.80 -8.07
C LEU A 131 11.16 7.97 -9.00
N MET A 132 12.24 8.58 -9.51
CA MET A 132 13.20 7.87 -10.37
C MET A 132 13.90 6.73 -9.63
N ALA A 133 14.15 6.87 -8.32
CA ALA A 133 14.80 5.83 -7.52
C ALA A 133 13.96 4.53 -7.47
N TYR A 134 12.63 4.62 -7.61
CA TYR A 134 11.71 3.48 -7.64
C TYR A 134 11.16 3.21 -9.04
N THR A 135 11.84 3.69 -10.09
CA THR A 135 11.46 3.49 -11.51
C THR A 135 10.05 4.01 -11.87
N LEU A 136 9.49 4.90 -11.04
CA LEU A 136 8.20 5.52 -11.32
C LEU A 136 8.37 6.70 -12.27
N PRO A 137 7.44 6.90 -13.24
CA PRO A 137 7.46 8.08 -14.09
C PRO A 137 7.44 9.39 -13.28
N THR A 138 8.21 10.39 -13.68
CA THR A 138 8.26 11.69 -12.98
C THR A 138 7.20 12.68 -13.45
N ASN A 139 6.19 12.19 -14.18
CA ASN A 139 5.19 12.99 -14.88
C ASN A 139 3.76 12.60 -14.46
N MET A 140 2.79 13.13 -15.20
CA MET A 140 1.36 12.89 -14.96
C MET A 140 0.98 11.40 -14.98
N THR A 141 1.78 10.53 -15.60
CA THR A 141 1.53 9.08 -15.62
C THR A 141 1.54 8.49 -14.21
N THR A 142 2.39 8.97 -13.30
CA THR A 142 2.39 8.48 -11.91
C THR A 142 1.13 8.87 -11.17
N ILE A 143 0.58 10.06 -11.42
CA ILE A 143 -0.70 10.48 -10.84
C ILE A 143 -1.83 9.55 -11.34
N VAL A 144 -1.81 9.22 -12.63
CA VAL A 144 -2.80 8.29 -13.23
C VAL A 144 -2.66 6.90 -12.61
N PHE A 145 -1.44 6.35 -12.51
CA PHE A 145 -1.21 5.04 -11.90
C PHE A 145 -1.58 5.00 -10.42
N ALA A 146 -1.20 6.01 -9.64
CA ALA A 146 -1.59 6.13 -8.24
C ALA A 146 -3.11 6.22 -8.08
N SER A 147 -3.79 6.97 -8.95
CA SER A 147 -5.25 7.13 -8.91
C SER A 147 -5.98 5.82 -9.25
N ILE A 148 -5.56 5.14 -10.32
CA ILE A 148 -6.11 3.83 -10.72
C ILE A 148 -5.86 2.82 -9.60
N GLY A 149 -4.61 2.73 -9.12
CA GLY A 149 -4.22 1.85 -8.02
C GLY A 149 -5.03 2.12 -6.74
N GLY A 150 -5.16 3.38 -6.33
CA GLY A 150 -5.93 3.77 -5.14
C GLY A 150 -7.42 3.41 -5.23
N ILE A 151 -8.04 3.62 -6.39
CA ILE A 151 -9.45 3.26 -6.62
C ILE A 151 -9.61 1.74 -6.69
N THR A 152 -8.78 1.04 -7.48
CA THR A 152 -8.88 -0.41 -7.65
C THR A 152 -8.62 -1.14 -6.34
N ASN A 153 -7.57 -0.79 -5.61
CA ASN A 153 -7.30 -1.37 -4.29
C ASN A 153 -8.40 -1.01 -3.30
N GLY A 154 -8.89 0.24 -3.31
CA GLY A 154 -9.97 0.69 -2.43
C GLY A 154 -11.26 -0.09 -2.62
N VAL A 155 -11.67 -0.31 -3.87
CA VAL A 155 -12.89 -1.07 -4.20
C VAL A 155 -12.68 -2.57 -3.94
N PHE A 156 -11.58 -3.14 -4.43
CA PHE A 156 -11.30 -4.57 -4.33
C PHE A 156 -11.15 -5.01 -2.87
N TYR A 157 -10.25 -4.36 -2.12
CA TYR A 157 -10.03 -4.70 -0.72
C TYR A 157 -11.13 -4.16 0.20
N GLY A 158 -11.78 -3.05 -0.17
CA GLY A 158 -12.93 -2.52 0.56
C GLY A 158 -14.11 -3.50 0.63
N ALA A 159 -14.26 -4.40 -0.34
CA ALA A 159 -15.24 -5.49 -0.25
C ALA A 159 -14.99 -6.38 0.98
N PHE A 160 -13.73 -6.65 1.34
CA PHE A 160 -13.41 -7.38 2.57
C PHE A 160 -13.74 -6.56 3.82
N ALA A 161 -13.52 -5.24 3.81
CA ALA A 161 -13.95 -4.39 4.92
C ALA A 161 -15.47 -4.50 5.18
N LEU A 162 -16.28 -4.62 4.12
CA LEU A 162 -17.72 -4.86 4.24
C LEU A 162 -18.06 -6.24 4.84
N LEU A 163 -17.32 -7.29 4.45
CA LEU A 163 -17.51 -8.64 4.99
C LEU A 163 -17.17 -8.75 6.48
N PHE A 164 -16.16 -8.02 6.93
CA PHE A 164 -15.71 -8.03 8.34
C PHE A 164 -16.33 -6.92 9.18
N THR A 165 -17.25 -6.14 8.60
CA THR A 165 -18.02 -5.17 9.36
C THR A 165 -18.82 -5.88 10.45
N LYS A 166 -18.66 -5.44 11.70
CA LYS A 166 -19.55 -5.80 12.80
C LYS A 166 -20.93 -5.19 12.55
N THR A 167 -21.73 -5.69 11.63
CA THR A 167 -23.15 -5.33 11.65
C THR A 167 -23.81 -6.06 12.79
N GLU A 168 -24.54 -5.30 13.63
CA GLU A 168 -25.67 -5.78 14.41
C GLU A 168 -26.45 -6.77 13.52
N MET A 169 -26.41 -8.06 13.88
CA MET A 169 -27.49 -8.93 13.45
C MET A 169 -28.70 -8.41 14.23
N TYR A 170 -29.61 -7.75 13.51
CA TYR A 170 -30.86 -7.10 13.96
C TYR A 170 -30.74 -5.65 14.43
#